data_AF-A0A355F5G6-F1
#
_entry.id   AF-A0A355F5G6-F1
#
_cell.length_a   1.000
_cell.length_b   1.000
_cell.length_c   1.000
_cell.angle_alpha   90.00
_cell.angle_beta   90.00
_cell.angle_gamma   90.00
#
_symmetry.space_group_name_H-M   'P 1'
#
loop_
_entity.id
_entity.type
_entity.pdbx_description
1 polymer ?
#
loop_
_entity_poly.entity_id
_entity_poly.type
_entity_poly.pdbx_seq_one_letter_code
_entity_poly.pdbx_strand_id
1 'polypeptide(L)'
;MMREKVLIQFFCQSKVYGSHGFWKARFSEVTQETIWLRNLPDFGNDHGLAVAILYCKDREPAITWAESHYATYILVSNFAFLALAAQIYLLVAGFRGWFEWPGIGWASLAVVTVLYSTLGLALDRYLYTYQVAMRQATVLLLMDPVAPEGLGPANEGADLGGGSRAPRRRSRK
;
A
#
# COMPACT_ATOMS: atom_id res chain seq x y z
N MET A 1 19.16 -4.46 0.75
CA MET A 1 19.66 -3.19 0.16
C MET A 1 20.33 -3.29 -1.20
N MET A 2 21.46 -4.00 -1.42
CA MET A 2 22.14 -3.94 -2.73
C MET A 2 21.35 -4.61 -3.87
N ARG A 3 20.65 -5.72 -3.59
CA ARG A 3 19.83 -6.45 -4.59
C ARG A 3 18.58 -5.69 -5.04
N GLU A 4 17.93 -4.97 -4.12
CA GLU A 4 16.73 -4.17 -4.43
C GLU A 4 17.07 -3.01 -5.35
N LYS A 5 18.16 -2.29 -5.08
CA LYS A 5 18.62 -1.16 -5.91
C LYS A 5 18.88 -1.57 -7.36
N VAL A 6 19.44 -2.77 -7.58
CA VAL A 6 19.71 -3.29 -8.93
C VAL A 6 18.40 -3.56 -9.68
N LEU A 7 17.42 -4.21 -9.05
CA LEU A 7 16.11 -4.46 -9.64
C LEU A 7 15.39 -3.14 -9.99
N ILE A 8 15.42 -2.17 -9.09
CA ILE A 8 14.78 -0.87 -9.27
C ILE A 8 15.44 -0.10 -10.43
N GLN A 9 16.76 -0.14 -10.55
CA GLN A 9 17.47 0.46 -11.68
C GLN A 9 17.16 -0.25 -12.99
N PHE A 10 17.08 -1.59 -12.97
CA PHE A 10 16.77 -2.40 -14.15
C PHE A 10 15.37 -2.10 -14.74
N PHE A 11 14.41 -1.73 -13.89
CA PHE A 11 13.08 -1.29 -14.32
C PHE A 11 12.96 0.23 -14.50
N CYS A 12 14.07 0.99 -14.44
CA CYS A 12 14.08 2.45 -14.55
C CYS A 12 13.24 3.18 -13.47
N GLN A 13 13.04 2.56 -12.31
CA GLN A 13 12.18 3.04 -11.22
C GLN A 13 12.92 3.81 -10.12
N SER A 14 14.14 4.27 -10.39
CA SER A 14 15.01 4.92 -9.39
C SER A 14 14.41 6.18 -8.76
N LYS A 15 13.72 7.01 -9.56
CA LYS A 15 13.07 8.24 -9.08
C LYS A 15 11.90 7.94 -8.14
N VAL A 16 11.04 7.00 -8.51
CA VAL A 16 9.88 6.60 -7.70
C VAL A 16 10.34 5.99 -6.39
N TYR A 17 11.35 5.12 -6.44
CA TYR A 17 11.93 4.54 -5.23
C TYR A 17 12.56 5.59 -4.30
N GLY A 18 13.27 6.58 -4.85
CA GLY A 18 13.80 7.69 -4.07
C GLY A 18 12.70 8.49 -3.36
N SER A 19 11.60 8.76 -4.06
CA SER A 19 10.45 9.45 -3.47
C SER A 19 9.75 8.61 -2.40
N HIS A 20 9.58 7.30 -2.64
CA HIS A 20 9.08 6.37 -1.64
C HIS A 20 9.92 6.38 -0.36
N GLY A 21 11.26 6.33 -0.49
CA GLY A 21 12.17 6.39 0.66
C GLY A 21 12.05 7.68 1.47
N PHE A 22 11.91 8.82 0.79
CA PHE A 22 11.66 10.11 1.43
C PHE A 22 10.34 10.10 2.23
N TRP A 23 9.24 9.68 1.62
CA TRP A 23 7.94 9.65 2.28
C TRP A 23 7.88 8.65 3.42
N LYS A 24 8.57 7.51 3.30
CA LYS A 24 8.70 6.54 4.38
C LYS A 24 9.41 7.13 5.60
N ALA A 25 10.54 7.80 5.39
CA ALA A 25 11.28 8.46 6.47
C ALA A 25 10.42 9.55 7.13
N ARG A 26 9.76 10.38 6.33
CA ARG A 26 8.90 11.45 6.84
C ARG A 26 7.67 10.92 7.59
N PHE A 27 7.08 9.84 7.10
CA PHE A 27 5.97 9.18 7.78
C PHE A 27 6.40 8.64 9.14
N SER A 28 7.53 7.92 9.21
CA SER A 28 8.08 7.39 10.44
C SER A 28 8.40 8.48 11.48
N GLU A 29 8.94 9.61 11.04
CA GLU A 29 9.20 10.77 11.91
C GLU A 29 7.88 11.30 12.53
N VAL A 30 6.86 11.55 11.70
CA VAL A 30 5.58 12.10 12.16
C VAL A 30 4.81 11.11 13.03
N THR A 31 4.85 9.81 12.75
CA THR A 31 4.20 8.81 13.60
C THR A 31 4.87 8.71 14.98
N GLN A 32 6.19 8.85 15.05
CA GLN A 32 6.93 8.90 16.32
C GLN A 32 6.62 10.17 17.13
N GLU A 33 6.39 11.30 16.48
CA GLU A 33 5.99 12.56 17.14
C GLU A 33 4.54 12.53 17.64
N THR A 34 3.68 11.69 17.02
CA THR A 34 2.26 11.61 17.35
C THR A 34 2.03 10.70 18.57
N ILE A 35 1.60 11.28 19.70
CA ILE A 35 1.50 10.60 21.00
C ILE A 35 0.67 9.31 20.96
N TRP A 36 -0.50 9.34 20.32
CA TRP A 36 -1.40 8.17 20.28
C TRP A 36 -0.91 7.06 19.34
N LEU A 37 -0.06 7.39 18.37
CA LEU A 37 0.58 6.40 17.49
C LEU A 37 1.86 5.82 18.09
N ARG A 38 2.61 6.62 18.85
CA ARG A 38 3.85 6.18 19.52
C ARG A 38 3.63 4.97 20.44
N ASN A 39 2.46 4.87 21.04
CA ASN A 39 2.11 3.81 21.99
C ASN A 39 1.54 2.56 21.32
N LEU A 40 1.33 2.55 20.00
CA LEU A 40 0.90 1.36 19.29
C LEU A 40 2.05 0.35 19.17
N PRO A 41 1.77 -0.96 19.15
CA PRO A 41 2.79 -1.96 18.88
C PRO A 41 3.44 -1.70 17.53
N ASP A 42 4.77 -1.76 17.47
CA ASP A 42 5.49 -1.70 16.20
C ASP A 42 5.23 -3.00 15.43
N PHE A 43 4.35 -2.92 14.44
CA PHE A 43 4.02 -4.05 13.57
C PHE A 43 4.99 -4.18 12.39
N GLY A 44 5.98 -3.29 12.25
CA GLY A 44 6.93 -3.29 11.13
C GLY A 44 6.29 -3.07 9.75
N ASN A 45 5.01 -2.65 9.71
CA ASN A 45 4.22 -2.48 8.49
C ASN A 45 3.74 -1.03 8.36
N ASP A 46 4.66 -0.13 7.99
CA ASP A 46 4.39 1.30 7.81
C ASP A 46 3.22 1.57 6.85
N HIS A 47 3.08 0.74 5.82
CA HIS A 47 1.99 0.88 4.86
C HIS A 47 0.65 0.50 5.47
N GLY A 48 0.59 -0.62 6.21
CA GLY A 48 -0.61 -1.01 6.94
C GLY A 48 -1.05 0.06 7.93
N LEU A 49 -0.09 0.68 8.64
CA LEU A 49 -0.37 1.78 9.55
C LEU A 49 -0.88 3.03 8.81
N ALA A 50 -0.25 3.42 7.69
CA ALA A 50 -0.67 4.55 6.89
C ALA A 50 -2.11 4.36 6.35
N VAL A 51 -2.42 3.16 5.86
CA VAL A 51 -3.77 2.81 5.42
C VAL A 51 -4.75 2.85 6.59
N ALA A 52 -4.42 2.27 7.75
CA ALA A 52 -5.27 2.32 8.93
C ALA A 52 -5.62 3.77 9.36
N ILE A 53 -4.65 4.69 9.30
CA ILE A 53 -4.88 6.12 9.58
C ILE A 53 -5.88 6.72 8.57
N LEU A 54 -5.76 6.38 7.29
CA LEU A 54 -6.68 6.85 6.24
C LEU A 54 -8.11 6.36 6.48
N TYR A 55 -8.28 5.09 6.88
CA TYR A 55 -9.57 4.52 7.24
C TYR A 55 -10.13 5.17 8.51
N CYS A 56 -9.32 5.41 9.54
CA CYS A 56 -9.79 6.02 10.79
C CYS A 56 -10.21 7.49 10.64
N LYS A 57 -9.76 8.18 9.59
CA LYS A 57 -10.09 9.58 9.30
C LYS A 57 -11.10 9.73 8.16
N ASP A 58 -11.79 8.64 7.78
CA ASP A 58 -12.85 8.59 6.76
C ASP A 58 -12.48 9.28 5.44
N ARG A 59 -11.25 9.09 4.97
CA ARG A 59 -10.81 9.66 3.68
C ARG A 59 -11.17 8.74 2.52
N GLU A 60 -12.47 8.59 2.28
CA GLU A 60 -13.03 7.72 1.23
C GLU A 60 -12.31 7.85 -0.13
N PRO A 61 -12.02 9.06 -0.67
CA PRO A 61 -11.32 9.17 -1.96
C PRO A 61 -9.89 8.62 -1.95
N ALA A 62 -9.18 8.72 -0.81
CA ALA A 62 -7.83 8.18 -0.65
C ALA A 62 -7.85 6.65 -0.59
N ILE A 63 -8.86 6.09 0.07
CA ILE A 63 -9.05 4.65 0.23
C ILE A 63 -9.36 4.01 -1.14
N THR A 64 -10.39 4.50 -1.84
CA THR A 64 -10.77 3.97 -3.17
C THR A 64 -9.61 4.06 -4.15
N TRP A 65 -8.84 5.15 -4.07
CA TRP A 65 -7.66 5.32 -4.89
C TRP A 65 -6.58 4.26 -4.59
N ALA A 66 -6.28 4.01 -3.31
CA ALA A 66 -5.29 3.02 -2.91
C ALA A 66 -5.72 1.60 -3.31
N GLU A 67 -7.00 1.28 -3.13
CA GLU A 67 -7.61 0.01 -3.55
C GLU A 67 -7.48 -0.21 -5.07
N SER A 68 -7.76 0.80 -5.88
CA SER A 68 -7.64 0.69 -7.35
C SER A 68 -6.20 0.38 -7.81
N HIS A 69 -5.20 0.97 -7.14
CA HIS A 69 -3.80 0.73 -7.45
C HIS A 69 -3.33 -0.64 -6.96
N TYR A 70 -3.79 -1.07 -5.79
CA TYR A 70 -3.54 -2.42 -5.28
C TYR A 70 -4.17 -3.49 -6.18
N ALA A 71 -5.41 -3.29 -6.62
CA ALA A 71 -6.06 -4.19 -7.57
C ALA A 71 -5.29 -4.28 -8.90
N THR A 72 -4.79 -3.14 -9.40
CA THR A 72 -3.92 -3.11 -10.59
C THR A 72 -2.62 -3.89 -10.35
N TYR A 73 -1.99 -3.72 -9.19
CA TYR A 73 -0.79 -4.49 -8.83
C TYR A 73 -1.04 -6.00 -8.84
N ILE A 74 -2.14 -6.46 -8.23
CA ILE A 74 -2.53 -7.88 -8.23
C ILE A 74 -2.76 -8.39 -9.65
N LEU A 75 -3.53 -7.66 -10.45
CA LEU A 75 -3.83 -8.03 -11.83
C LEU A 75 -2.56 -8.18 -12.67
N VAL A 76 -1.68 -7.18 -12.60
CA VAL A 76 -0.44 -7.16 -13.39
C VAL A 76 0.55 -8.22 -12.91
N SER A 77 0.61 -8.49 -11.59
CA SER A 77 1.43 -9.58 -11.04
C SER A 77 0.94 -10.95 -11.51
N ASN A 78 -0.37 -11.15 -11.60
CA ASN A 78 -0.95 -12.38 -12.17
C ASN A 78 -0.61 -12.53 -13.66
N PHE A 79 -0.65 -11.45 -14.44
CA PHE A 79 -0.20 -11.48 -15.84
C PHE A 79 1.29 -11.80 -15.97
N ALA A 80 2.15 -11.26 -15.10
CA ALA A 80 3.56 -11.61 -15.06
C ALA A 80 3.76 -13.10 -14.77
N PHE A 81 3.00 -13.66 -13.82
CA PHE A 81 3.04 -15.09 -13.52
C PHE A 81 2.60 -15.95 -14.71
N LEU A 82 1.52 -15.57 -15.39
CA LEU A 82 1.06 -16.26 -16.61
C LEU A 82 2.09 -16.19 -17.74
N ALA A 83 2.74 -15.03 -17.93
CA ALA A 83 3.81 -14.88 -18.92
C ALA A 83 5.01 -15.79 -18.58
N LEU A 84 5.38 -15.91 -17.30
CA LEU A 84 6.43 -16.83 -16.87
C LEU A 84 6.04 -18.30 -17.13
N ALA A 85 4.80 -18.68 -16.82
CA ALA A 85 4.29 -20.02 -17.10
C ALA A 85 4.28 -20.32 -18.61
N ALA A 86 3.87 -19.35 -19.44
CA ALA A 86 3.90 -19.46 -20.90
C ALA A 86 5.35 -19.63 -21.42
N GLN A 87 6.31 -18.90 -20.86
CA GLN A 87 7.72 -19.05 -21.22
C GLN A 87 8.24 -20.45 -20.91
N ILE A 88 7.92 -21.00 -19.74
CA ILE A 88 8.29 -22.37 -19.36
C ILE A 88 7.67 -23.37 -20.33
N TYR A 89 6.39 -23.21 -20.65
CA TYR A 89 5.69 -24.06 -21.62
C TYR A 89 6.35 -24.04 -23.00
N LEU A 90 6.67 -22.85 -23.53
CA LEU A 90 7.34 -22.71 -24.83
C LEU A 90 8.69 -23.42 -24.87
N LEU A 91 9.48 -23.31 -23.80
CA LEU A 91 10.77 -24.01 -23.70
C LEU A 91 10.57 -25.53 -23.69
N VAL A 92 9.66 -26.05 -22.88
CA VAL A 92 9.37 -27.50 -22.81
C VAL A 92 8.84 -28.02 -24.15
N ALA A 93 7.94 -27.29 -24.80
CA ALA A 93 7.39 -27.67 -26.09
C ALA A 93 8.47 -27.66 -27.19
N GLY A 94 9.41 -26.71 -27.14
CA GLY A 94 10.58 -26.68 -28.01
C GLY A 94 11.50 -27.87 -27.82
N PHE A 95 11.85 -28.20 -26.57
CA PHE A 95 12.68 -29.38 -26.27
C PHE A 95 12.00 -30.70 -26.68
N ARG A 96 10.67 -30.76 -26.66
CA ARG A 96 9.91 -31.93 -27.13
C ARG A 96 9.67 -31.96 -28.64
N GLY A 97 10.10 -30.94 -29.38
CA GLY A 97 9.91 -30.87 -30.83
C GLY A 97 8.46 -30.66 -31.27
N TRP A 98 7.61 -30.10 -30.39
CA TRP A 98 6.20 -29.81 -30.73
C TRP A 98 6.04 -28.61 -31.66
N PHE A 99 7.07 -27.73 -31.71
CA PHE A 99 7.09 -26.53 -32.54
C PHE A 99 8.46 -26.35 -33.18
N GLU A 100 8.52 -25.59 -34.28
CA GLU A 100 9.78 -25.21 -34.92
C GLU A 100 10.52 -24.12 -34.13
N TRP A 101 11.85 -24.24 -34.05
CA TRP A 101 12.72 -23.31 -33.31
C TRP A 101 12.57 -21.83 -33.69
N PRO A 102 12.43 -21.44 -34.98
CA PRO A 102 12.24 -20.03 -35.33
C PRO A 102 10.94 -19.45 -34.74
N GLY A 103 9.84 -20.21 -34.76
CA GLY A 103 8.56 -19.78 -34.19
C GLY A 103 8.63 -19.64 -32.67
N ILE A 104 9.32 -20.56 -31.99
CA ILE A 104 9.55 -20.49 -30.53
C ILE A 104 10.37 -19.25 -30.17
N GLY A 105 11.39 -18.91 -30.96
CA GLY A 105 12.22 -17.73 -30.73
C GLY A 105 11.41 -16.44 -30.72
N TRP A 106 10.56 -16.22 -31.74
CA TRP A 106 9.69 -15.06 -31.80
C TRP A 106 8.64 -15.04 -30.69
N ALA A 107 8.01 -16.19 -30.41
CA ALA A 107 7.04 -16.30 -29.33
C ALA A 107 7.68 -16.02 -27.96
N SER A 108 8.88 -16.52 -27.72
CA SER A 108 9.63 -16.27 -26.49
C SER A 108 9.98 -14.80 -26.33
N LEU A 109 10.40 -14.12 -27.41
CA LEU A 109 10.69 -12.68 -27.36
C LEU A 109 9.43 -11.87 -26.98
N ALA A 110 8.27 -12.23 -27.55
CA ALA A 110 7.01 -11.60 -27.21
C ALA A 110 6.62 -11.82 -25.73
N VAL A 111 6.76 -13.05 -25.23
CA VAL A 111 6.49 -13.39 -23.83
C VAL A 111 7.42 -12.65 -22.87
N VAL A 112 8.73 -12.60 -23.17
CA VAL A 112 9.71 -11.86 -22.37
C VAL A 112 9.38 -10.37 -22.34
N THR A 113 8.94 -9.81 -23.46
CA THR A 113 8.51 -8.40 -23.54
C THR A 113 7.31 -8.15 -22.61
N VAL A 114 6.27 -8.98 -22.70
CA VAL A 114 5.09 -8.88 -21.81
C VAL A 114 5.49 -9.06 -20.34
N LEU A 115 6.36 -10.02 -20.04
CA LEU A 115 6.85 -10.26 -18.69
C LEU A 115 7.60 -9.04 -18.13
N TYR A 116 8.49 -8.44 -18.93
CA TYR A 116 9.22 -7.24 -18.53
C TYR A 116 8.30 -6.05 -18.29
N SER A 117 7.36 -5.79 -19.21
CA SER A 117 6.39 -4.69 -19.08
C SER A 117 5.46 -4.86 -17.88
N THR A 118 4.96 -6.08 -17.65
CA THR A 118 4.08 -6.37 -16.51
C THR A 118 4.83 -6.29 -15.18
N LEU A 119 6.03 -6.88 -15.06
CA LEU A 119 6.83 -6.73 -13.84
C LEU A 119 7.19 -5.27 -13.55
N GLY A 120 7.57 -4.49 -14.57
CA GLY A 120 7.85 -3.07 -14.43
C GLY A 120 6.63 -2.30 -13.93
N LEU A 121 5.45 -2.56 -14.50
CA LEU A 121 4.20 -1.92 -14.09
C LEU A 121 3.75 -2.38 -12.68
N ALA A 122 3.92 -3.65 -12.34
CA ALA A 122 3.60 -4.14 -10.99
C ALA A 122 4.47 -3.44 -9.93
N LEU A 123 5.78 -3.33 -10.19
CA LEU A 123 6.70 -2.66 -9.28
C LEU A 123 6.41 -1.16 -9.15
N ASP A 124 6.09 -0.50 -10.26
CA ASP A 124 5.64 0.90 -10.28
C ASP A 124 4.39 1.11 -9.41
N ARG A 125 3.35 0.32 -9.64
CA ARG A 125 2.08 0.42 -8.90
C ARG A 125 2.24 0.08 -7.43
N TYR A 126 3.06 -0.91 -7.10
CA TYR A 126 3.39 -1.24 -5.72
C TYR A 126 4.06 -0.06 -5.01
N LEU A 127 5.17 0.46 -5.55
CA LEU A 127 5.90 1.57 -4.92
C LEU A 127 5.04 2.83 -4.80
N TYR A 128 4.26 3.12 -5.83
CA TYR A 128 3.41 4.30 -5.88
C TYR A 128 2.24 4.24 -4.88
N THR A 129 1.59 3.08 -4.73
CA THR A 129 0.54 2.86 -3.72
C THR A 129 1.07 3.14 -2.32
N TYR A 130 2.24 2.57 -2.01
CA TYR A 130 2.88 2.76 -0.72
C TYR A 130 3.24 4.23 -0.48
N GLN A 131 3.86 4.86 -1.48
CA GLN A 131 4.29 6.25 -1.39
C GLN A 131 3.11 7.19 -1.13
N VAL A 132 2.01 7.03 -1.86
CA VAL A 132 0.85 7.93 -1.75
C VAL A 132 0.12 7.71 -0.44
N ALA A 133 -0.06 6.45 0.00
CA ALA A 133 -0.66 6.16 1.30
C ALA A 133 0.11 6.83 2.44
N MET A 134 1.44 6.67 2.46
CA MET A 134 2.30 7.33 3.46
C MET A 134 2.22 8.85 3.36
N ARG A 135 2.30 9.42 2.16
CA ARG A 135 2.18 10.87 1.95
C ARG A 135 0.86 11.42 2.50
N GLN A 136 -0.27 10.79 2.15
CA GLN A 136 -1.58 11.25 2.58
C GLN A 136 -1.75 11.10 4.09
N ALA A 137 -1.32 9.98 4.67
CA ALA A 137 -1.33 9.78 6.12
C ALA A 137 -0.47 10.82 6.85
N THR A 138 0.75 11.09 6.37
CA THR A 138 1.61 12.16 6.91
C THR A 138 0.92 13.51 6.89
N VAL A 139 0.33 13.91 5.74
CA VAL A 139 -0.37 15.19 5.62
C VAL A 139 -1.54 15.27 6.59
N LEU A 140 -2.30 14.18 6.77
CA LEU A 140 -3.41 14.14 7.71
C LEU A 140 -2.95 14.29 9.15
N LEU A 141 -1.91 13.58 9.56
CA LEU A 141 -1.37 13.70 10.92
C LEU A 141 -0.86 15.11 11.22
N LEU A 142 -0.29 15.79 10.22
CA LEU A 142 0.16 17.17 10.36
C LEU A 142 -1.00 18.18 10.40
N MET A 143 -2.11 17.92 9.70
CA MET A 143 -3.27 18.80 9.66
C MET A 143 -4.21 18.61 10.86
N ASP A 144 -4.35 17.37 11.33
CA ASP A 144 -5.26 16.97 12.40
C ASP A 144 -4.61 15.87 13.27
N PRO A 145 -3.74 16.27 14.22
CA PRO A 145 -2.99 15.33 15.06
C PRO A 145 -3.86 14.64 16.12
N VAL A 146 -5.14 15.04 16.24
CA VAL A 146 -6.04 14.51 17.26
C VAL A 146 -6.34 13.04 16.97
N ALA A 147 -6.33 12.22 18.01
CA ALA A 147 -6.66 10.80 17.90
C ALA A 147 -8.09 10.62 17.34
N PRO A 148 -8.33 9.62 16.49
CA PRO A 148 -9.69 9.24 16.11
C PRO A 148 -10.52 8.86 17.34
N GLU A 149 -11.83 9.09 17.29
CA GLU A 149 -12.74 8.67 18.35
C GLU A 149 -12.58 7.15 18.60
N GLY A 150 -12.27 6.76 19.84
CA GLY A 150 -12.02 5.36 20.23
C GLY A 150 -10.57 4.88 20.17
N LEU A 151 -9.62 5.69 19.69
CA LEU A 151 -8.17 5.38 19.62
C LEU A 151 -7.29 6.28 20.50
N GLY A 152 -7.90 7.19 21.26
CA GLY A 152 -7.18 8.01 22.24
C GLY A 152 -6.57 7.15 23.36
N PRO A 153 -5.53 7.64 24.06
CA PRO A 153 -5.08 6.98 25.27
C PRO A 153 -6.28 6.78 26.18
N ALA A 154 -6.52 5.53 26.56
CA ALA A 154 -7.54 5.15 27.53
C ALA A 154 -7.13 5.67 28.91
N ASN A 155 -7.08 6.98 29.09
CA ASN A 155 -6.68 7.58 30.35
C ASN A 155 -7.69 8.63 30.79
N GLU A 156 -8.20 8.37 31.99
CA GLU A 156 -8.36 9.38 33.04
C GLU A 156 -9.57 10.30 32.86
N GLY A 157 -10.75 9.66 32.88
CA GLY A 157 -12.03 10.37 32.98
C GLY A 157 -13.20 9.54 33.50
N ALA A 158 -12.96 8.38 34.12
CA ALA A 158 -13.94 7.77 35.02
C ALA A 158 -13.98 8.55 36.34
N ASP A 159 -14.25 9.85 36.24
CA ASP A 159 -14.79 10.63 37.34
C ASP A 159 -16.25 10.19 37.49
N LEU A 160 -16.44 9.10 38.23
CA LEU A 160 -17.73 8.67 38.77
C LEU A 160 -18.15 9.65 39.88
N GLY A 161 -18.26 10.92 39.52
CA GLY A 161 -18.43 12.04 40.43
C GLY A 161 -19.42 13.04 39.89
N GLY A 162 -20.72 12.80 40.11
CA GLY A 162 -21.68 13.89 40.23
C GLY A 162 -22.92 13.84 39.35
N GLY A 163 -24.05 13.52 39.99
CA GLY A 163 -25.18 14.45 39.95
C GLY A 163 -26.19 14.32 38.81
N SER A 164 -27.18 13.45 39.04
CA SER A 164 -28.62 13.78 38.99
C SER A 164 -29.07 14.89 38.02
N ARG A 165 -29.89 14.51 37.03
CA ARG A 165 -31.19 15.15 36.79
C ARG A 165 -32.11 14.29 35.93
N ALA A 166 -33.16 13.80 36.58
CA ALA A 166 -34.30 13.13 35.96
C ALA A 166 -35.01 14.04 34.94
N PRO A 167 -35.58 13.47 33.86
CA PRO A 167 -36.31 14.25 32.85
C PRO A 167 -37.66 14.71 33.41
N ARG A 168 -37.84 16.04 33.50
CA ARG A 168 -39.12 16.69 33.80
C ARG A 168 -40.08 16.48 32.63
N ARG A 169 -41.06 15.58 32.80
CA ARG A 169 -42.27 15.49 31.97
C ARG A 169 -42.95 16.86 31.89
N ARG A 170 -42.93 17.50 30.72
CA ARG A 170 -43.87 18.59 30.41
C ARG A 170 -45.11 17.98 29.77
N SER A 171 -46.18 17.94 30.57
CA SER A 171 -47.55 17.86 30.08
C SER A 171 -47.84 19.11 29.23
N ARG A 172 -48.32 18.91 28.00
CA ARG A 172 -49.05 19.95 27.27
C ARG A 172 -50.48 19.43 27.05
N LYS A 173 -51.41 20.27 27.51
CA LYS A 173 -52.85 20.20 27.28
C LYS A 173 -53.15 20.36 25.80
#